data_AF-A0A9E8SDA8-F1
#
_entry.id   AF-A0A9E8SDA8-F1
#
_cell.length_a   1.000
_cell.length_b   1.000
_cell.length_c   1.000
_cell.angle_alpha   90.00
_cell.angle_beta   90.00
_cell.angle_gamma   90.00
#
_symmetry.space_group_name_H-M   'P 1'
#
loop_
_entity.id
_entity.type
_entity.pdbx_description
1 polymer ?
#
loop_
_entity_poly.entity_id
_entity_poly.type
_entity_poly.pdbx_seq_one_letter_code
_entity_poly.pdbx_strand_id
1 'polypeptide(L)'
;MKKILLFAILLGTLSTAMAQTHLYEHPKFDSISKNHKTIAIIPFKTQVKLRPKQMKDISEEQHVQLENNESLGLQLGMHSWFLKRKKEERLVLMYKNQTGPMRY
;
A
#
# COMPACT_ATOMS: atom_id res chain seq x y z
N MET A 1 37.76 2.14 23.79
CA MET A 1 36.53 2.83 24.27
C MET A 1 35.82 3.63 23.17
N LYS A 2 36.51 4.50 22.40
CA LYS A 2 35.89 5.27 21.29
C LYS A 2 35.12 4.44 20.23
N LYS A 3 35.62 3.25 19.88
CA LYS A 3 34.98 2.34 18.90
C LYS A 3 33.65 1.77 19.39
N ILE A 4 33.51 1.51 20.69
CA ILE A 4 32.29 0.98 21.31
C ILE A 4 31.21 2.08 21.34
N LEU A 5 31.62 3.32 21.63
CA LEU A 5 30.72 4.48 21.63
C LEU A 5 30.15 4.74 20.23
N LEU A 6 31.00 4.67 19.19
CA LEU A 6 30.57 4.83 17.79
C LEU A 6 29.58 3.73 17.37
N PHE A 7 29.79 2.49 17.83
CA PHE A 7 28.90 1.37 17.53
C PHE A 7 27.53 1.54 18.21
N ALA A 8 27.50 2.00 19.46
CA ALA A 8 26.26 2.27 20.19
C ALA A 8 25.43 3.41 19.54
N ILE A 9 26.10 4.45 19.04
CA ILE A 9 25.44 5.55 18.31
C ILE A 9 24.84 5.04 16.99
N LEU A 10 25.55 4.17 16.28
CA LEU A 10 25.05 3.58 15.03
C LEU A 10 23.77 2.76 15.28
N LEU A 11 23.75 1.90 16.30
CA LEU A 11 22.57 1.10 16.64
C LEU A 11 21.35 1.95 17.04
N GLY A 12 21.56 3.08 17.73
CA GLY A 12 20.47 3.95 18.18
C GLY A 12 19.69 4.62 17.04
N THR A 13 20.29 4.75 15.85
CA THR A 13 19.63 5.40 14.70
C THR A 13 18.70 4.48 13.91
N LEU A 14 18.85 3.15 14.02
CA LEU A 14 18.03 2.18 13.28
C LEU A 14 16.56 2.14 13.76
N SER A 15 16.26 2.60 14.97
CA SER A 15 14.93 2.48 15.58
C SER A 15 13.91 3.52 15.09
N THR A 16 14.33 4.50 14.28
CA THR A 16 13.48 5.63 13.87
C THR A 16 12.90 5.51 12.46
N ALA A 17 13.04 4.36 11.81
CA ALA A 17 12.43 4.08 10.52
C ALA A 17 10.90 3.92 10.64
N MET A 18 10.20 5.04 10.85
CA MET A 18 8.76 5.13 10.67
C MET A 18 8.47 5.06 9.17
N ALA A 19 8.15 3.86 8.67
CA ALA A 19 7.67 3.68 7.31
C ALA A 19 6.28 4.35 7.19
N GLN A 20 6.25 5.61 6.76
CA GLN A 20 5.02 6.34 6.50
C GLN A 20 4.44 5.85 5.16
N THR A 21 3.45 4.96 5.23
CA THR A 21 2.62 4.63 4.08
C THR A 21 1.77 5.85 3.75
N HIS A 22 2.12 6.56 2.67
CA HIS A 22 1.38 7.71 2.19
C HIS A 22 0.12 7.24 1.45
N LEU A 23 -0.85 6.69 2.18
CA LEU A 23 -2.20 6.52 1.64
C LEU A 23 -2.93 7.85 1.82
N TYR A 24 -3.30 8.48 0.72
CA TYR A 24 -4.14 9.67 0.77
C TYR A 24 -5.52 9.31 1.33
N GLU A 25 -5.90 9.97 2.42
CA GLU A 25 -7.21 9.88 3.03
C GLU A 25 -7.91 11.23 2.88
N HIS A 26 -9.15 11.20 2.42
CA HIS A 26 -9.95 12.41 2.34
C HIS A 26 -10.28 12.92 3.75
N PRO A 27 -10.19 14.25 4.05
CA PRO A 27 -10.41 14.77 5.41
C PRO A 27 -11.78 14.43 6.03
N LYS A 28 -12.79 14.19 5.18
CA LYS A 28 -14.15 13.80 5.59
C LYS A 28 -14.36 12.28 5.58
N PHE A 29 -13.31 11.47 5.46
CA PHE A 29 -13.45 10.02 5.36
C PHE A 29 -14.20 9.43 6.56
N ASP A 30 -13.86 9.85 7.79
CA ASP A 30 -14.51 9.38 9.02
C ASP A 30 -16.00 9.73 9.10
N SER A 31 -16.46 10.82 8.48
CA SER A 31 -17.89 11.16 8.46
C SER A 31 -18.63 10.39 7.39
N ILE A 32 -18.01 10.17 6.23
CA ILE A 32 -18.59 9.41 5.11
C ILE A 32 -18.67 7.92 5.46
N SER A 33 -17.64 7.37 6.09
CA SER A 33 -17.51 5.94 6.38
C SER A 33 -18.55 5.43 7.37
N LYS A 34 -19.02 6.27 8.31
CA LYS A 34 -20.08 5.95 9.28
C LYS A 34 -21.40 5.50 8.65
N ASN A 35 -21.74 6.05 7.48
CA ASN A 35 -22.98 5.74 6.78
C ASN A 35 -22.88 4.48 5.90
N HIS A 36 -21.68 3.92 5.75
CA HIS A 36 -21.46 2.72 4.95
C HIS A 36 -21.36 1.51 5.91
N LYS A 37 -21.75 0.32 5.44
CA LYS A 37 -21.57 -0.94 6.20
C LYS A 37 -20.46 -1.83 5.62
N THR A 38 -20.15 -1.64 4.34
CA THR A 38 -19.22 -2.46 3.57
C THR A 38 -18.38 -1.55 2.68
N ILE A 39 -17.08 -1.83 2.58
CA ILE A 39 -16.19 -1.24 1.57
C ILE A 39 -15.69 -2.35 0.65
N ALA A 40 -15.76 -2.09 -0.65
CA ALA A 40 -15.13 -2.91 -1.67
C ALA A 40 -13.83 -2.23 -2.12
N ILE A 41 -12.75 -3.01 -2.21
CA ILE A 41 -11.55 -2.61 -2.96
C ILE A 41 -11.73 -3.15 -4.37
N ILE A 42 -11.75 -2.24 -5.34
CA ILE A 42 -11.87 -2.58 -6.76
C ILE A 42 -10.49 -2.78 -7.38
N PRO A 43 -10.36 -3.62 -8.42
CA PRO A 43 -9.12 -3.74 -9.17
C PRO A 43 -8.65 -2.39 -9.72
N PHE A 44 -7.39 -2.04 -9.47
CA PHE A 44 -6.80 -0.82 -9.99
C PHE A 44 -6.27 -1.06 -11.39
N LYS A 45 -6.55 -0.12 -12.31
CA LYS A 45 -5.80 0.00 -13.55
C LYS A 45 -4.50 0.73 -13.25
N THR A 46 -3.44 -0.03 -13.03
CA THR A 46 -2.10 0.47 -12.75
C THR A 46 -1.34 0.68 -14.05
N GLN A 47 -0.40 1.62 -14.04
CA GLN A 47 0.57 1.79 -15.12
C GLN A 47 1.95 1.96 -14.48
N VAL A 48 2.89 1.10 -14.83
CA VAL A 48 4.24 1.15 -14.26
C VAL A 48 5.18 1.82 -15.26
N LYS A 49 5.55 3.07 -14.97
CA LYS A 49 6.51 3.83 -15.77
C LYS A 49 7.93 3.52 -15.30
N LEU A 50 8.61 2.64 -16.03
CA LEU A 50 10.01 2.32 -15.79
C LEU A 50 10.93 3.37 -16.39
N ARG A 51 12.14 3.50 -15.83
CA ARG A 51 13.17 4.38 -16.41
C ARG A 51 13.57 3.85 -17.79
N PRO A 52 13.98 4.71 -18.74
CA PRO A 52 14.28 4.29 -20.10
C PRO A 52 15.31 3.15 -20.21
N LYS A 53 16.26 3.06 -19.27
CA LYS A 53 17.22 1.94 -19.21
C LYS A 53 16.56 0.62 -18.85
N GLN A 54 15.64 0.63 -17.88
CA GLN A 54 14.93 -0.55 -17.40
C GLN A 54 13.87 -1.04 -18.38
N MET A 55 13.30 -0.16 -19.20
CA MET A 55 12.38 -0.55 -20.28
C MET A 55 13.05 -1.34 -21.41
N LYS A 56 14.36 -1.20 -21.61
CA LYS A 56 15.08 -1.96 -22.65
C LYS A 56 15.31 -3.42 -22.27
N ASP A 57 15.32 -3.70 -20.97
CA ASP A 57 15.70 -5.00 -20.41
C ASP A 57 14.46 -5.87 -20.04
N ILE A 58 13.24 -5.35 -20.26
CA ILE A 58 11.98 -6.02 -19.88
C ILE A 58 11.16 -6.36 -21.13
N SER A 59 10.58 -7.57 -21.16
CA SER A 59 9.62 -7.93 -22.20
C SER A 59 8.24 -7.31 -21.95
N GLU A 60 7.43 -7.19 -22.99
CA GLU A 60 6.04 -6.71 -22.87
C GLU A 60 5.23 -7.55 -21.87
N GLU A 61 5.41 -8.87 -21.90
CA GLU A 61 4.75 -9.79 -20.96
C GLU A 61 5.17 -9.52 -19.52
N GLN A 62 6.46 -9.31 -19.27
CA GLN A 62 6.98 -8.98 -17.95
C GLN A 62 6.50 -7.60 -17.47
N HIS A 63 6.35 -6.64 -18.39
CA HIS A 63 5.80 -5.33 -18.09
C HIS A 63 4.32 -5.41 -17.66
N VAL A 64 3.50 -6.17 -18.39
CA VAL A 64 2.10 -6.43 -18.03
C VAL A 64 2.00 -7.16 -16.68
N GLN A 65 2.86 -8.15 -16.43
CA GLN A 65 2.90 -8.84 -15.13
C GLN A 65 3.28 -7.87 -14.00
N LEU A 66 4.21 -6.95 -14.24
CA LEU A 66 4.61 -5.93 -13.27
C LEU A 66 3.44 -5.00 -12.93
N GLU A 67 2.66 -4.57 -13.93
CA GLU A 67 1.47 -3.76 -13.72
C GLU A 67 0.40 -4.52 -12.90
N ASN A 68 0.16 -5.79 -13.21
CA ASN A 68 -0.77 -6.63 -12.45
C ASN A 68 -0.32 -6.81 -10.99
N ASN A 69 0.98 -7.05 -10.78
CA ASN A 69 1.56 -7.19 -9.45
C ASN A 69 1.45 -5.89 -8.64
N GLU A 70 1.65 -4.75 -9.29
CA GLU A 70 1.45 -3.44 -8.67
C GLU A 70 -0.01 -3.24 -8.25
N SER A 71 -0.97 -3.60 -9.11
CA SER A 71 -2.41 -3.52 -8.78
C SER A 71 -2.74 -4.36 -7.55
N LEU A 72 -2.23 -5.59 -7.49
CA LEU A 72 -2.41 -6.50 -6.36
C LEU A 72 -1.74 -5.96 -5.09
N GLY A 73 -0.54 -5.38 -5.22
CA GLY A 73 0.17 -4.72 -4.12
C GLY A 73 -0.63 -3.55 -3.52
N LEU A 74 -1.24 -2.72 -4.36
CA LEU A 74 -2.11 -1.62 -3.91
C LEU A 74 -3.35 -2.15 -3.18
N GLN A 75 -3.99 -3.22 -3.69
CA GLN A 75 -5.14 -3.83 -3.01
C GLN A 75 -4.76 -4.37 -1.62
N LEU A 76 -3.62 -5.05 -1.50
CA LEU A 76 -3.12 -5.57 -0.23
C LEU A 76 -2.74 -4.45 0.75
N GLY A 77 -2.12 -3.37 0.25
CA GLY A 77 -1.78 -2.20 1.05
C GLY A 77 -3.03 -1.53 1.63
N MET A 78 -4.05 -1.32 0.79
CA MET A 78 -5.34 -0.76 1.23
C MET A 78 -6.05 -1.70 2.19
N HIS A 79 -6.07 -3.01 1.91
CA HIS A 79 -6.65 -4.01 2.81
C HIS A 79 -6.02 -3.94 4.21
N SER A 80 -4.69 -3.93 4.28
CA SER A 80 -3.94 -3.84 5.53
C SER A 80 -4.25 -2.54 6.28
N TRP A 81 -4.38 -1.42 5.56
CA TRP A 81 -4.74 -0.12 6.12
C TRP A 81 -6.16 -0.11 6.73
N PHE A 82 -7.14 -0.72 6.05
CA PHE A 82 -8.50 -0.87 6.58
C PHE A 82 -8.55 -1.80 7.80
N LEU A 83 -7.80 -2.89 7.81
CA LEU A 83 -7.70 -3.79 8.97
C LEU A 83 -7.15 -3.06 10.20
N LYS A 84 -6.11 -2.24 10.03
CA LYS A 84 -5.56 -1.42 11.12
C LYS A 84 -6.62 -0.47 11.70
N ARG A 85 -7.39 0.21 10.85
CA ARG A 85 -8.47 1.12 11.30
C ARG A 85 -9.64 0.40 11.97
N LYS A 86 -9.96 -0.82 11.53
CA LYS A 86 -10.97 -1.66 12.20
C LYS A 86 -10.52 -2.01 13.62
N LYS A 87 -9.24 -2.32 13.81
CA LYS A 87 -8.67 -2.59 15.15
C LYS A 87 -8.69 -1.36 16.05
N GLU A 88 -8.50 -0.17 15.49
CA GLU A 88 -8.54 1.11 16.21
C GLU A 88 -9.98 1.62 16.46
N GLU A 89 -11.01 0.79 16.24
CA GLU A 89 -12.45 1.12 16.34
C GLU A 89 -12.93 2.29 15.46
N ARG A 90 -12.07 2.80 14.58
CA ARG A 90 -12.36 3.91 13.66
C ARG A 90 -13.17 3.47 12.44
N LEU A 91 -13.37 2.16 12.26
CA LEU A 91 -14.00 1.59 11.07
C LEU A 91 -14.80 0.31 11.41
N VAL A 92 -16.12 0.33 11.25
CA VAL A 92 -17.03 -0.79 11.59
C VAL A 92 -17.33 -1.70 10.38
N LEU A 93 -16.57 -1.54 9.29
CA LEU A 93 -16.97 -2.02 7.96
C LEU A 93 -16.58 -3.48 7.74
N MET A 94 -17.46 -4.22 7.02
CA MET A 94 -17.11 -5.52 6.46
C MET A 94 -16.35 -5.33 5.15
N TYR A 95 -15.27 -6.09 4.96
CA TYR A 95 -14.42 -6.03 3.77
C TYR A 95 -14.79 -7.14 2.77
N LYS A 96 -14.84 -6.80 1.47
CA LYS A 96 -14.95 -7.80 0.39
C LYS A 96 -13.92 -7.49 -0.70
N ASN A 97 -13.03 -8.45 -0.96
CA ASN A 97 -12.12 -8.40 -2.11
C ASN A 97 -12.88 -8.81 -3.38
N GLN A 98 -12.76 -8.04 -4.46
CA GLN A 98 -13.29 -8.42 -5.76
C GLN A 98 -12.12 -8.82 -6.68
N THR A 99 -11.87 -10.11 -6.80
CA THR A 99 -10.77 -10.68 -7.61
C THR A 99 -11.18 -10.94 -9.07
N GLY A 100 -12.20 -10.26 -9.59
CA GLY A 100 -12.69 -10.44 -10.96
C GLY A 100 -12.17 -9.37 -11.93
N PRO A 101 -11.94 -9.69 -13.22
CA PRO A 101 -11.67 -8.67 -14.22
C PRO A 101 -12.87 -7.72 -14.34
N MET A 102 -12.60 -6.41 -14.37
CA MET A 102 -13.61 -5.38 -14.61
C MET A 102 -14.20 -5.60 -16.01
N ARG A 103 -15.44 -6.10 -16.08
CA ARG A 103 -16.24 -6.07 -17.31
C ARG A 103 -16.78 -4.66 -17.47
N TYR A 104 -16.21 -3.92 -18.40
CA TYR A 104 -16.74 -2.64 -18.88
C TYR A 104 -17.96 -2.89 -19.77
#